data_AF-N6YLU5-F1
#
_entry.id   AF-N6YLU5-F1
#
_cell.length_a   1.000
_cell.length_b   1.000
_cell.length_c   1.000
_cell.angle_alpha   90.00
_cell.angle_beta   90.00
_cell.angle_gamma   90.00
#
_symmetry.space_group_name_H-M   'P 1'
#
loop_
_entity.id
_entity.type
_entity.pdbx_description
1 polymer ?
#
loop_
_entity_poly.entity_id
_entity_poly.type
_entity_poly.pdbx_seq_one_letter_code
_entity_poly.pdbx_strand_id
1 'polypeptide(L)'
;MSLAEGLRASVRAKLLALVLAPLMLGFPLIMGLLWYWGEVYYHRLMVSRVASDLSTAHGYFERVIDGVGNGVQALAGSHALAQTLVHETPEAVVALLGARKGGLALDFLNLLDLNGRVLHSSTAMAAGSARGDWSVVQRAIRARGGSVVERFTPAELAAIDAGLRERARLGL
;
A
#
# COMPACT_ATOMS: atom_id res chain seq x y z
N MET A 1 -45.08 36.08 -37.26
CA MET A 1 -46.31 35.45 -37.76
C MET A 1 -46.48 34.15 -37.02
N SER A 2 -47.50 34.10 -36.17
CA SER A 2 -47.45 33.36 -34.91
C SER A 2 -47.76 31.88 -35.12
N LEU A 3 -46.95 30.97 -34.58
CA LEU A 3 -47.22 29.53 -34.54
C LEU A 3 -48.65 29.23 -34.03
N ALA A 4 -49.20 30.13 -33.20
CA ALA A 4 -50.55 30.08 -32.67
C ALA A 4 -51.67 30.30 -33.72
N GLU A 5 -51.41 31.00 -34.84
CA GLU A 5 -52.39 31.27 -35.89
C GLU A 5 -52.61 30.06 -36.80
N GLY A 6 -51.54 29.33 -37.17
CA GLY A 6 -51.64 28.09 -37.94
C GLY A 6 -52.34 26.94 -37.19
N LEU A 7 -52.26 26.94 -35.86
CA LEU A 7 -52.94 26.00 -34.98
C LEU A 7 -54.47 26.18 -34.94
N ARG A 8 -54.98 27.37 -35.30
CA ARG A 8 -56.42 27.67 -35.34
C ARG A 8 -57.09 27.28 -36.66
N ALA A 9 -56.34 27.22 -37.76
CA ALA A 9 -56.89 26.98 -39.11
C ALA A 9 -57.16 25.50 -39.43
N SER A 10 -56.61 24.56 -38.65
CA SER A 10 -56.66 23.13 -38.96
C SER A 10 -56.91 22.30 -37.70
N VAL A 11 -58.04 21.56 -37.68
CA VAL A 11 -58.37 20.59 -36.61
C VAL A 11 -57.25 19.56 -36.44
N ARG A 12 -56.59 19.16 -37.54
CA ARG A 12 -55.45 18.24 -37.51
C ARG A 12 -54.25 18.84 -36.77
N ALA A 13 -53.94 20.12 -36.99
CA ALA A 13 -52.86 20.80 -36.28
C ALA A 13 -53.16 20.94 -34.77
N LYS A 14 -54.42 21.21 -34.41
CA LYS A 14 -54.87 21.29 -33.01
C LYS A 14 -54.78 19.94 -32.30
N LEU A 15 -55.21 18.86 -32.96
CA LEU A 15 -55.06 17.49 -32.43
C LEU A 15 -53.59 17.09 -32.32
N LEU A 16 -52.77 17.42 -33.31
CA LEU A 16 -51.33 17.14 -33.28
C LEU A 16 -50.63 17.87 -32.14
N ALA A 17 -50.97 19.15 -31.90
CA ALA A 17 -50.42 19.91 -30.79
C ALA A 17 -50.86 19.38 -29.42
N LEU A 18 -52.13 18.95 -29.29
CA LEU A 18 -52.63 18.36 -28.05
C LEU A 18 -51.92 17.03 -27.72
N VAL A 19 -51.59 16.25 -28.75
CA VAL A 19 -50.88 14.96 -28.61
C VAL A 19 -49.37 15.15 -28.41
N LEU A 20 -48.76 16.17 -29.02
CA LEU A 20 -47.31 16.39 -28.97
C LEU A 20 -46.87 17.24 -27.77
N ALA A 21 -47.75 18.08 -27.22
CA ALA A 21 -47.45 18.92 -26.04
C ALA A 21 -46.97 18.13 -24.81
N PRO A 22 -47.57 16.98 -24.42
CA PRO A 22 -47.08 16.18 -23.31
C PRO A 22 -45.67 15.63 -23.55
N LEU A 23 -45.34 15.29 -24.80
CA LEU A 23 -44.04 14.76 -25.18
C LEU A 23 -42.97 15.86 -25.16
N MET A 24 -43.31 17.05 -25.68
CA MET A 24 -42.46 18.24 -25.66
C MET A 24 -42.19 18.77 -24.26
N LEU A 25 -43.09 18.56 -23.30
CA LEU A 25 -42.89 19.00 -21.92
C LEU A 25 -42.27 17.90 -21.05
N GLY A 26 -42.73 16.65 -21.20
CA GLY A 26 -42.25 15.52 -20.42
C GLY A 26 -40.79 15.18 -20.71
N PHE A 27 -40.39 15.20 -21.99
CA PHE A 27 -39.02 14.88 -22.38
C PHE A 27 -37.96 15.81 -21.75
N PRO A 28 -38.03 17.16 -21.88
CA PRO A 28 -37.03 18.04 -21.28
C PRO A 28 -37.07 18.00 -19.75
N LEU A 29 -38.22 17.73 -19.14
CA LEU A 29 -38.34 17.61 -17.68
C LEU A 29 -37.61 16.37 -17.17
N ILE A 30 -37.80 15.22 -17.84
CA ILE A 30 -37.06 13.98 -17.54
C ILE A 30 -35.57 14.18 -17.83
N MET A 31 -35.21 14.82 -18.94
CA MET A 31 -33.81 15.10 -19.28
C MET A 31 -33.12 16.00 -18.24
N GLY A 32 -33.79 17.05 -17.78
CA GLY A 32 -33.28 17.92 -16.72
C GLY A 32 -33.13 17.20 -15.38
N LEU A 33 -34.07 16.31 -15.05
CA LEU A 33 -33.97 15.48 -13.86
C LEU A 33 -32.79 14.50 -13.96
N LEU A 34 -32.62 13.83 -15.11
CA LEU A 34 -31.49 12.94 -15.35
C LEU A 34 -30.15 13.68 -15.32
N TRP A 35 -30.08 14.90 -15.85
CA TRP A 35 -28.89 15.74 -15.76
C TRP A 35 -28.56 16.07 -14.31
N TYR A 36 -29.54 16.62 -13.57
CA TYR A 36 -29.36 17.02 -12.17
C TYR A 36 -28.96 15.84 -11.28
N TRP A 37 -29.57 14.68 -11.48
CA TRP A 37 -29.26 13.46 -10.72
C TRP A 37 -27.96 12.80 -11.18
N GLY A 38 -27.62 12.88 -12.47
CA GLY A 38 -26.38 12.37 -13.03
C GLY A 38 -25.16 13.03 -12.40
N GLU A 39 -25.16 14.35 -12.28
CA GLU A 39 -24.06 15.10 -11.67
C GLU A 39 -23.83 14.71 -10.20
N VAL A 40 -24.92 14.49 -9.45
CA VAL A 40 -24.88 14.21 -7.99
C VAL A 40 -24.55 12.74 -7.68
N TYR A 41 -24.94 11.78 -8.51
CA TYR A 41 -24.69 10.35 -8.28
C TYR A 41 -23.37 9.84 -8.86
N TYR A 42 -22.93 10.33 -10.02
CA TYR A 42 -21.68 9.84 -10.63
C TYR A 42 -20.43 10.20 -9.82
N HIS A 43 -20.40 11.37 -9.17
CA HIS A 43 -19.27 11.80 -8.35
C HIS A 43 -19.11 10.97 -7.05
N ARG A 44 -20.18 10.37 -6.52
CA ARG A 44 -20.11 9.54 -5.29
C ARG A 44 -19.63 8.11 -5.57
N LEU A 45 -19.83 7.60 -6.79
CA LEU A 45 -19.43 6.24 -7.17
C LEU A 45 -17.94 6.13 -7.52
N MET A 46 -17.32 7.18 -8.08
CA MET A 46 -15.88 7.17 -8.41
C MET A 46 -14.97 7.50 -7.22
N VAL A 47 -15.37 8.42 -6.33
CA VAL A 47 -14.54 8.79 -5.17
C VAL A 47 -14.58 7.74 -4.05
N SER A 48 -15.70 7.02 -3.88
CA SER A 48 -15.81 5.98 -2.84
C SER A 48 -15.03 4.71 -3.16
N ARG A 49 -14.85 4.36 -4.44
CA ARG A 49 -14.02 3.19 -4.82
C ARG A 49 -12.54 3.41 -4.52
N VAL A 50 -11.98 4.58 -4.84
CA VAL A 50 -10.55 4.83 -4.60
C VAL A 50 -10.24 4.92 -3.10
N ALA A 51 -11.13 5.52 -2.29
CA ALA A 51 -10.95 5.56 -0.85
C ALA A 51 -11.06 4.17 -0.19
N SER A 52 -11.98 3.32 -0.68
CA SER A 52 -12.12 1.93 -0.21
C SER A 52 -10.93 1.05 -0.63
N ASP A 53 -10.44 1.20 -1.85
CA ASP A 53 -9.30 0.45 -2.36
C ASP A 53 -8.01 0.84 -1.63
N LEU A 54 -7.81 2.14 -1.36
CA LEU A 54 -6.66 2.62 -0.58
C LEU A 54 -6.76 2.21 0.91
N SER A 55 -7.94 2.27 1.52
CA SER A 55 -8.14 1.79 2.89
C SER A 55 -7.92 0.28 3.00
N THR A 56 -8.33 -0.50 1.99
CA THR A 56 -8.12 -1.95 1.95
C THR A 56 -6.65 -2.28 1.75
N ALA A 57 -5.96 -1.55 0.87
CA ALA A 57 -4.52 -1.68 0.64
C ALA A 57 -3.71 -1.32 1.91
N HIS A 58 -4.11 -0.25 2.62
CA HIS A 58 -3.49 0.15 3.87
C HIS A 58 -3.61 -0.93 4.94
N GLY A 59 -4.82 -1.47 5.15
CA GLY A 59 -5.02 -2.55 6.12
C GLY A 59 -4.31 -3.86 5.75
N TYR A 60 -4.16 -4.17 4.46
CA TYR A 60 -3.33 -5.29 4.03
C TYR A 60 -1.84 -5.04 4.33
N PHE A 61 -1.35 -3.83 4.04
CA PHE A 61 0.03 -3.44 4.29
C PHE A 61 0.40 -3.50 5.78
N GLU A 62 -0.46 -3.00 6.67
CA GLU A 62 -0.27 -3.14 8.13
C GLU A 62 -0.20 -4.62 8.55
N ARG A 63 -1.11 -5.47 8.05
CA ARG A 63 -1.05 -6.91 8.33
C ARG A 63 0.25 -7.57 7.85
N VAL A 64 0.78 -7.14 6.72
CA VAL A 64 2.08 -7.64 6.21
C VAL A 64 3.21 -7.21 7.14
N ILE A 65 3.24 -5.94 7.56
CA ILE A 65 4.24 -5.42 8.50
C ILE A 65 4.19 -6.19 9.83
N ASP A 66 3.00 -6.39 10.38
CA ASP A 66 2.80 -7.10 11.64
C ASP A 66 3.17 -8.58 11.51
N GLY A 67 2.81 -9.23 10.39
CA GLY A 67 3.17 -10.61 10.11
C GLY A 67 4.68 -10.83 10.06
N VAL A 68 5.40 -9.96 9.33
CA VAL A 68 6.86 -9.99 9.27
C VAL A 68 7.48 -9.72 10.65
N GLY A 69 6.95 -8.73 11.36
CA GLY A 69 7.37 -8.38 12.72
C GLY A 69 7.28 -9.53 13.71
N ASN A 70 6.12 -10.17 13.75
CA ASN A 70 5.85 -11.30 14.63
C ASN A 70 6.77 -12.49 14.31
N GLY A 71 7.05 -12.75 13.02
CA GLY A 71 8.01 -13.78 12.61
C GLY A 71 9.44 -13.49 13.09
N VAL A 72 9.90 -12.25 12.98
CA VAL A 72 11.23 -11.83 13.47
C VAL A 72 11.29 -11.86 15.00
N GLN A 73 10.22 -11.43 15.69
CA GLN A 73 10.13 -11.49 17.15
C GLN A 73 10.15 -12.93 17.67
N ALA A 74 9.43 -13.84 17.01
CA ALA A 74 9.46 -15.27 17.34
C ALA A 74 10.86 -15.87 17.14
N LEU A 75 11.58 -15.45 16.09
CA LEU A 75 12.96 -15.85 15.87
C LEU A 75 13.89 -15.33 16.98
N ALA A 76 13.75 -14.06 17.36
CA ALA A 76 14.55 -13.43 18.41
C ALA A 76 14.37 -14.13 19.77
N GLY A 77 13.15 -14.63 20.06
CA GLY A 77 12.86 -15.42 21.26
C GLY A 77 13.13 -16.92 21.12
N SER A 78 13.67 -17.39 19.98
CA SER A 78 13.81 -18.83 19.73
C SER A 78 14.99 -19.45 20.47
N HIS A 79 14.74 -20.63 21.04
CA HIS A 79 15.78 -21.42 21.73
C HIS A 79 16.93 -21.80 20.80
N ALA A 80 16.63 -22.07 19.52
CA ALA A 80 17.64 -22.40 18.52
C ALA A 80 18.64 -21.26 18.34
N LEU A 81 18.15 -20.01 18.21
CA LEU A 81 19.04 -18.84 18.09
C LEU A 81 19.89 -18.65 19.35
N ALA A 82 19.29 -18.77 20.54
CA ALA A 82 20.02 -18.64 21.80
C ALA A 82 21.14 -19.70 21.95
N GLN A 83 20.86 -20.96 21.61
CA GLN A 83 21.87 -22.02 21.66
C GLN A 83 23.01 -21.78 20.68
N THR A 84 22.70 -21.44 19.43
CA THR A 84 23.74 -21.19 18.41
C THR A 84 24.60 -19.99 18.78
N LEU A 85 24.05 -18.95 19.39
CA LEU A 85 24.84 -17.80 19.85
C LEU A 85 25.80 -18.14 21.00
N VAL A 86 25.44 -19.06 21.89
CA VAL A 86 26.22 -19.38 23.10
C VAL A 86 27.25 -20.48 22.82
N HIS A 87 26.89 -21.47 22.00
CA HIS A 87 27.63 -22.72 21.89
C HIS A 87 28.30 -22.97 20.54
N GLU A 88 27.95 -22.20 19.51
CA GLU A 88 28.44 -22.45 18.15
C GLU A 88 29.31 -21.32 17.61
N THR A 89 29.90 -21.56 16.44
CA THR A 89 30.80 -20.62 15.79
C THR A 89 30.02 -19.49 15.10
N PRO A 90 30.66 -18.34 14.84
CA PRO A 90 30.06 -17.23 14.08
C PRO A 90 29.46 -17.67 12.73
N GLU A 91 30.06 -18.66 12.06
CA GLU A 91 29.58 -19.19 10.79
C GLU A 91 28.25 -19.95 10.95
N ALA A 92 28.07 -20.69 12.04
CA ALA A 92 26.81 -21.37 12.35
C ALA A 92 25.68 -20.37 12.61
N VAL A 93 25.97 -19.24 13.28
CA VAL A 93 25.02 -18.14 13.47
C VAL A 93 24.62 -17.55 12.11
N VAL A 94 25.58 -17.27 11.23
CA VAL A 94 25.31 -16.76 9.87
C VAL A 94 24.47 -17.75 9.06
N ALA A 95 24.76 -19.05 9.14
CA ALA A 95 23.99 -20.09 8.47
C ALA A 95 22.54 -20.17 8.99
N LEU A 96 22.35 -20.08 10.31
CA LEU A 96 21.02 -20.02 10.92
C LEU A 96 20.24 -18.79 10.45
N LEU A 97 20.88 -17.61 10.44
CA LEU A 97 20.27 -16.38 9.95
C LEU A 97 19.89 -16.51 8.46
N GLY A 98 20.74 -17.13 7.63
CA GLY A 98 20.44 -17.41 6.23
C GLY A 98 19.24 -18.34 6.03
N ALA A 99 19.15 -19.43 6.81
CA ALA A 99 18.02 -20.36 6.76
C ALA A 99 16.71 -19.67 7.18
N ARG A 100 16.75 -18.86 8.24
CA ARG A 100 15.59 -18.12 8.74
C ARG A 100 15.17 -16.99 7.82
N LYS A 101 16.12 -16.31 7.19
CA LYS A 101 15.89 -15.34 6.12
C LYS A 101 15.04 -15.95 5.00
N GLY A 102 15.44 -17.13 4.51
CA GLY A 102 14.69 -17.85 3.47
C GLY A 102 13.28 -18.27 3.92
N GLY A 103 13.16 -18.83 5.13
CA GLY A 103 11.88 -19.28 5.67
C GLY A 103 10.87 -18.16 5.96
N LEU A 104 11.35 -16.95 6.28
CA LEU A 104 10.52 -15.76 6.49
C LEU A 104 10.38 -14.89 5.23
N ALA A 105 10.91 -15.35 4.09
CA ALA A 105 10.96 -14.60 2.82
C ALA A 105 11.54 -13.18 2.98
N LEU A 106 12.54 -13.03 3.85
CA LEU A 106 13.20 -11.75 4.10
C LEU A 106 14.30 -11.51 3.06
N ASP A 107 14.49 -10.26 2.67
CA ASP A 107 15.59 -9.86 1.79
C ASP A 107 16.94 -9.93 2.49
N PHE A 108 16.97 -9.54 3.76
CA PHE A 108 18.13 -9.58 4.64
C PHE A 108 17.69 -9.75 6.10
N LEU A 109 18.59 -10.28 6.91
CA LEU A 109 18.42 -10.43 8.35
C LEU A 109 19.77 -10.17 9.03
N ASN A 110 19.77 -9.25 9.98
CA ASN A 110 20.98 -8.79 10.67
C ASN A 110 20.79 -8.87 12.18
N LEU A 111 21.81 -9.33 12.88
CA LEU A 111 21.91 -9.29 14.33
C LEU A 111 22.79 -8.09 14.72
N LEU A 112 22.26 -7.21 15.57
CA LEU A 112 22.96 -6.02 16.03
C LEU A 112 23.13 -6.06 17.55
N ASP A 113 24.17 -5.37 18.04
CA ASP A 113 24.35 -5.11 19.47
C ASP A 113 23.45 -3.94 19.95
N LEU A 114 23.46 -3.69 21.27
CA LEU A 114 22.71 -2.57 21.88
C LEU A 114 23.25 -1.18 21.50
N ASN A 115 24.41 -1.11 20.85
CA ASN A 115 24.99 0.13 20.31
C ASN A 115 24.63 0.33 18.82
N GLY A 116 23.84 -0.57 18.23
CA GLY A 116 23.47 -0.55 16.82
C GLY A 116 24.62 -0.96 15.88
N ARG A 117 25.59 -1.74 16.34
CA ARG A 117 26.64 -2.33 15.49
C ARG A 117 26.25 -3.73 15.05
N VAL A 118 26.54 -4.06 13.80
CA VAL A 118 26.28 -5.39 13.24
C VAL A 118 27.21 -6.42 13.89
N LEU A 119 26.65 -7.46 14.49
CA LEU A 119 27.38 -8.62 15.00
C LEU A 119 27.49 -9.70 13.92
N HIS A 120 26.34 -10.11 13.37
CA HIS A 120 26.24 -11.12 12.32
C HIS A 120 25.22 -10.68 11.27
N SER A 121 25.47 -11.04 10.01
CA SER A 121 24.58 -10.74 8.89
C SER A 121 24.35 -11.99 8.06
N SER A 122 23.13 -12.13 7.52
CA SER A 122 22.81 -13.14 6.50
C SER A 122 23.17 -12.70 5.07
N THR A 123 23.66 -11.47 4.91
CA THR A 123 24.15 -10.91 3.63
C THR A 123 25.62 -10.50 3.77
N ALA A 124 26.20 -9.93 2.70
CA ALA A 124 27.60 -9.50 2.66
C ALA A 124 27.94 -8.30 3.57
N MET A 125 27.06 -7.92 4.51
CA MET A 125 27.29 -6.76 5.36
C MET A 125 28.40 -7.04 6.39
N ALA A 126 29.40 -6.17 6.44
CA ALA A 126 30.55 -6.32 7.32
C ALA A 126 30.16 -6.18 8.81
N ALA A 127 30.67 -7.10 9.63
CA ALA A 127 30.58 -7.01 11.09
C ALA A 127 31.25 -5.71 11.60
N GLY A 128 30.66 -5.12 12.64
CA GLY A 128 31.10 -3.85 13.24
C GLY A 128 30.56 -2.59 12.57
N SER A 129 29.89 -2.71 11.41
CA SER A 129 29.22 -1.59 10.73
C SER A 129 28.20 -0.93 11.66
N ALA A 130 28.27 0.40 11.79
CA ALA A 130 27.33 1.16 12.60
C ALA A 130 26.01 1.39 11.84
N ARG A 131 24.89 1.10 12.51
CA ARG A 131 23.51 1.21 12.03
C ARG A 131 22.58 1.82 13.09
N GLY A 132 23.14 2.42 14.14
CA GLY A 132 22.38 3.08 15.20
C GLY A 132 21.68 4.37 14.74
N ASP A 133 22.02 4.87 13.56
CA ASP A 133 21.34 5.97 12.87
C ASP A 133 20.00 5.56 12.26
N TRP A 134 19.78 4.27 12.01
CA TRP A 134 18.50 3.75 11.48
C TRP A 134 17.38 3.88 12.50
N SER A 135 16.24 4.40 12.07
CA SER A 135 15.07 4.63 12.91
C SER A 135 14.47 3.34 13.46
N VAL A 136 14.52 2.23 12.70
CA VAL A 136 14.10 0.90 13.18
C VAL A 136 14.99 0.41 14.31
N VAL A 137 16.31 0.63 14.22
CA VAL A 137 17.29 0.20 15.23
C VAL A 137 17.14 1.03 16.50
N GLN A 138 17.01 2.35 16.38
CA GLN A 138 16.76 3.23 17.53
C GLN A 138 15.46 2.86 18.25
N ARG A 139 14.39 2.56 17.49
CA ARG A 139 13.12 2.12 18.06
C ARG A 139 13.27 0.78 18.77
N ALA A 140 13.93 -0.20 18.15
CA ALA A 140 14.15 -1.51 18.75
C ALA A 140 14.92 -1.40 20.08
N ILE A 141 15.97 -0.56 20.12
CA ILE A 141 16.77 -0.33 21.34
C ILE A 141 15.93 0.35 22.43
N ARG A 142 15.11 1.36 22.08
CA ARG A 142 14.31 2.11 23.08
C ARG A 142 13.06 1.37 23.55
N ALA A 143 12.33 0.74 22.63
CA ALA A 143 11.02 0.13 22.87
C ALA A 143 11.08 -1.40 23.05
N ARG A 144 12.29 -1.99 22.99
CA ARG A 144 12.53 -3.45 23.05
C ARG A 144 11.82 -4.24 21.94
N GLY A 145 11.68 -3.63 20.76
CA GLY A 145 11.11 -4.26 19.58
C GLY A 145 10.22 -3.31 18.76
N GLY A 146 9.67 -3.84 17.68
CA GLY A 146 8.70 -3.15 16.82
C GLY A 146 9.00 -3.31 15.33
N SER A 147 7.95 -3.14 14.52
CA SER A 147 8.02 -3.13 13.07
C SER A 147 7.69 -1.74 12.55
N VAL A 148 8.49 -1.27 11.58
CA VAL A 148 8.38 0.10 11.07
C VAL A 148 8.66 0.12 9.58
N VAL A 149 8.11 1.13 8.90
CA VAL A 149 8.53 1.45 7.53
C VAL A 149 9.67 2.44 7.61
N GLU A 150 10.79 2.08 6.98
CA GLU A 150 11.97 2.93 6.87
C GLU A 150 12.33 3.12 5.39
N ARG A 151 12.77 4.33 5.02
CA ARG A 151 13.18 4.66 3.65
C ARG A 151 14.69 4.61 3.58
N PHE A 152 15.21 3.78 2.69
CA PHE A 152 16.64 3.67 2.43
C PHE A 152 17.03 4.41 1.13
N THR A 153 18.16 5.08 1.19
CA THR A 153 18.84 5.64 0.02
C THR A 153 19.50 4.52 -0.80
N PRO A 154 19.83 4.76 -2.09
CA PRO A 154 20.53 3.78 -2.92
C PRO A 154 21.91 3.38 -2.39
N ALA A 155 22.55 4.24 -1.59
CA ALA A 155 23.83 3.95 -0.94
C ALA A 155 23.63 3.01 0.26
N GLU A 156 22.61 3.26 1.08
CA GLU A 156 22.28 2.42 2.23
C GLU A 156 21.84 1.02 1.80
N LEU A 157 21.01 0.89 0.76
CA LEU A 157 20.59 -0.43 0.24
C LEU A 157 21.78 -1.27 -0.21
N ALA A 158 22.75 -0.66 -0.89
CA ALA A 158 23.93 -1.38 -1.34
C ALA A 158 24.94 -1.68 -0.23
N ALA A 159 24.90 -0.92 0.86
CA ALA A 159 25.67 -1.23 2.05
C ALA A 159 25.11 -2.46 2.79
N ILE A 160 23.86 -2.86 2.52
CA ILE A 160 23.25 -4.11 3.01
C ILE A 160 23.59 -5.26 2.05
N ASP A 161 23.29 -5.06 0.77
CA ASP A 161 23.58 -6.00 -0.31
C ASP A 161 23.52 -5.27 -1.67
N ALA A 162 24.53 -5.46 -2.52
CA ALA A 162 24.61 -4.77 -3.81
C ALA A 162 23.43 -5.08 -4.74
N GLY A 163 22.85 -6.28 -4.64
CA GLY A 163 21.68 -6.70 -5.42
C GLY A 163 20.37 -6.06 -4.97
N LEU A 164 20.26 -5.57 -3.73
CA LEU A 164 19.04 -4.90 -3.26
C LEU A 164 18.76 -3.60 -3.97
N ARG A 165 19.81 -2.86 -4.36
CA ARG A 165 19.64 -1.64 -5.14
C ARG A 165 18.94 -1.93 -6.47
N GLU A 166 19.40 -2.95 -7.20
CA GLU A 166 18.81 -3.29 -8.50
C GLU A 166 17.41 -3.85 -8.34
N ARG A 167 17.16 -4.66 -7.31
CA ARG A 167 15.82 -5.19 -6.99
C ARG A 167 14.81 -4.11 -6.58
N ALA A 168 15.28 -3.05 -5.93
CA ALA A 168 14.44 -1.93 -5.51
C ALA A 168 14.18 -0.90 -6.62
N ARG A 169 14.83 -1.01 -7.80
CA ARG A 169 14.54 -0.13 -8.93
C ARG A 169 13.16 -0.47 -9.50
N LEU A 170 12.27 0.50 -9.44
CA LEU A 170 11.02 0.48 -10.20
C LEU A 170 11.34 0.95 -11.62
N GLY A 171 11.04 0.11 -12.62
CA GLY A 171 11.06 0.51 -14.02
C GLY A 171 9.89 1.46 -14.28
N LEU A 172 10.15 2.76 -14.16
CA LEU A 172 9.22 3.82 -14.54
C LEU A 172 9.34 4.11 -16.05
#